data_AF-A0A841E1J8-F1
#
_entry.id   AF-A0A841E1J8-F1
#
_cell.length_a   1.000
_cell.length_b   1.000
_cell.length_c   1.000
_cell.angle_alpha   90.00
_cell.angle_beta   90.00
_cell.angle_gamma   90.00
#
_symmetry.space_group_name_H-M   'P 1'
#
loop_
_entity.id
_entity.type
_entity.pdbx_description
1 polymer ?
#
loop_
_entity_poly.entity_id
_entity_poly.type
_entity_poly.pdbx_seq_one_letter_code
_entity_poly.pdbx_strand_id
1 'polypeptide(L)'
;MRVFVLCTGRCGSVTLATACGELTDFTVGHESRSRLVGDERLAFPDQHVEVDNRLSWFLGELDERYGDDPLYVHLRRDPELVAHSYARRWDSGDPAGIIRAFAGGVVMRRKSWPQEQRLEVSRYYVRTVTANIEAFLADKSRQMTVWLDEVEEWFPVFWERLGGRGDCDAALKHFEVRHNAS
;
A
#
# COMPACT_ATOMS: atom_id res chain seq x y z
N MET A 1 -10.07 -15.32 -6.41
CA MET A 1 -9.65 -14.57 -5.21
C MET A 1 -9.05 -13.24 -5.63
N ARG A 2 -9.38 -12.15 -4.93
CA ARG A 2 -8.71 -10.84 -5.08
C ARG A 2 -7.88 -10.57 -3.84
N VAL A 3 -6.79 -9.84 -4.00
CA VAL A 3 -5.95 -9.37 -2.90
C VAL A 3 -5.73 -7.89 -3.04
N PHE A 4 -5.98 -7.18 -1.95
CA PHE A 4 -5.77 -5.75 -1.86
C PHE A 4 -4.71 -5.46 -0.80
N VAL A 5 -3.55 -4.99 -1.25
CA VAL A 5 -2.49 -4.56 -0.35
C VAL A 5 -2.66 -3.07 -0.05
N LEU A 6 -3.14 -2.80 1.15
CA LEU A 6 -3.35 -1.48 1.72
C LEU A 6 -2.09 -1.05 2.49
N CYS A 7 -1.68 0.19 2.31
CA CYS A 7 -0.54 0.74 3.04
C CYS A 7 -0.50 2.25 3.00
N THR A 8 0.40 2.83 3.78
CA THR A 8 0.70 4.27 3.75
C THR A 8 1.44 4.68 2.49
N GLY A 9 2.02 3.74 1.74
CA GLY A 9 3.10 4.01 0.79
C GLY A 9 4.45 4.17 1.51
N ARG A 10 5.55 4.06 0.74
CA ARG A 10 6.95 4.07 1.24
C ARG A 10 7.31 2.91 2.20
N CYS A 11 6.53 1.84 2.16
CA CYS A 11 6.65 0.65 3.00
C CYS A 11 7.04 -0.61 2.20
N GLY A 12 7.69 -0.46 1.04
CA GLY A 12 8.10 -1.60 0.20
C GLY A 12 7.01 -2.10 -0.77
N SER A 13 5.94 -1.33 -0.99
CA SER A 13 4.84 -1.70 -1.89
C SER A 13 5.28 -2.04 -3.32
N VAL A 14 6.26 -1.30 -3.87
CA VAL A 14 6.82 -1.59 -5.21
C VAL A 14 7.50 -2.96 -5.21
N THR A 15 8.37 -3.21 -4.24
CA THR A 15 9.08 -4.49 -4.10
C THR A 15 8.11 -5.66 -3.94
N LEU A 16 7.05 -5.49 -3.13
CA LEU A 16 6.02 -6.51 -3.01
C LEU A 16 5.30 -6.78 -4.33
N ALA A 17 4.90 -5.74 -5.06
CA ALA A 17 4.27 -5.92 -6.37
C ALA A 17 5.22 -6.64 -7.35
N THR A 18 6.52 -6.31 -7.34
CA THR A 18 7.53 -7.02 -8.12
C THR A 18 7.65 -8.48 -7.72
N ALA A 19 7.75 -8.79 -6.43
CA ALA A 19 7.84 -10.15 -5.92
C ALA A 19 6.60 -10.99 -6.27
N CYS A 20 5.40 -10.42 -6.15
CA CYS A 20 4.17 -11.07 -6.58
C CYS A 20 4.13 -11.35 -8.09
N GLY A 21 4.95 -10.67 -8.90
CA GLY A 21 5.07 -10.92 -10.34
C GLY A 21 5.58 -12.33 -10.70
N GLU A 22 6.15 -13.06 -9.73
CA GLU A 22 6.51 -14.47 -9.88
C GLU A 22 5.29 -15.42 -9.81
N LEU A 23 4.10 -14.91 -9.43
CA LEU A 23 2.85 -15.67 -9.52
C LEU A 23 2.48 -15.90 -10.98
N THR A 24 2.12 -17.14 -11.30
CA THR A 24 1.76 -17.57 -12.67
C THR A 24 0.26 -17.64 -12.89
N ASP A 25 -0.51 -17.67 -11.81
CA ASP A 25 -1.97 -17.83 -11.79
C ASP A 25 -2.71 -16.57 -11.28
N PHE A 26 -1.97 -15.52 -10.94
CA PHE A 26 -2.50 -14.21 -10.59
C PHE A 26 -1.93 -13.13 -11.50
N THR A 27 -2.77 -12.15 -11.84
CA THR A 27 -2.31 -10.87 -12.36
C THR A 27 -1.90 -9.97 -11.20
N VAL A 28 -0.94 -9.08 -11.43
CA VAL A 28 -0.42 -8.19 -10.39
C VAL A 28 -0.38 -6.75 -10.89
N GLY A 29 -0.87 -5.83 -10.06
CA GLY A 29 -0.86 -4.40 -10.31
C GLY A 29 -0.19 -3.62 -9.18
N HIS A 30 0.54 -2.56 -9.53
CA HIS A 30 0.95 -1.52 -8.59
C HIS A 30 0.31 -0.21 -9.02
N GLU A 31 -0.66 0.27 -8.24
CA GLU A 31 -1.47 1.46 -8.56
C GLU A 31 -2.09 1.41 -9.96
N SER A 32 -2.46 0.20 -10.42
CA SER A 32 -2.75 -0.13 -11.83
C SER A 32 -3.97 0.62 -12.38
N ARG A 33 -4.90 0.97 -11.48
CA ARG A 33 -6.15 1.68 -11.79
C ARG A 33 -6.24 3.05 -11.14
N SER A 34 -5.14 3.57 -10.61
CA SER A 34 -5.11 4.83 -9.84
C SER A 34 -5.57 6.07 -10.62
N ARG A 35 -5.56 6.01 -11.96
CA ARG A 35 -5.97 7.09 -12.86
C ARG A 35 -7.38 6.95 -13.41
N LEU A 36 -8.05 5.83 -13.12
CA LEU A 36 -9.42 5.57 -13.55
C LEU A 36 -10.40 6.15 -12.53
N VAL A 37 -11.63 6.42 -12.96
CA VAL A 37 -12.69 7.01 -12.14
C VAL A 37 -14.00 6.24 -12.29
N GLY A 38 -14.91 6.39 -11.34
CA GLY A 38 -16.17 5.63 -11.31
C GLY A 38 -15.92 4.13 -11.18
N ASP A 39 -16.80 3.32 -11.77
CA ASP A 39 -16.75 1.86 -11.64
C ASP A 39 -15.41 1.25 -12.06
N GLU A 40 -14.70 1.86 -13.01
CA GLU A 40 -13.42 1.36 -13.50
C GLU A 40 -12.31 1.43 -12.46
N ARG A 41 -12.37 2.41 -11.52
CA ARG A 41 -11.37 2.62 -10.46
C ARG A 41 -11.17 1.37 -9.60
N LEU A 42 -12.26 0.68 -9.31
CA LEU A 42 -12.30 -0.51 -8.47
C LEU A 42 -12.71 -1.77 -9.24
N ALA A 43 -12.69 -1.80 -10.58
CA ALA A 43 -13.13 -2.97 -11.36
C ALA A 43 -12.05 -4.06 -11.51
N PHE A 44 -11.40 -4.47 -10.40
CA PHE A 44 -10.32 -5.46 -10.42
C PHE A 44 -10.82 -6.87 -10.80
N PRO A 45 -10.10 -7.59 -11.69
CA PRO A 45 -10.50 -8.94 -12.11
C PRO A 45 -10.32 -9.95 -10.98
N ASP A 46 -10.88 -11.15 -11.15
CA ASP A 46 -10.53 -12.29 -10.29
C ASP A 46 -9.06 -12.67 -10.48
N GLN A 47 -8.49 -13.33 -9.47
CA GLN A 47 -7.08 -13.76 -9.48
C GLN A 47 -6.15 -12.56 -9.70
N HIS A 48 -6.32 -11.54 -8.88
CA HIS A 48 -5.58 -10.30 -8.97
C HIS A 48 -5.02 -9.87 -7.61
N VAL A 49 -3.76 -9.45 -7.61
CA VAL A 49 -3.12 -8.75 -6.49
C VAL A 49 -2.94 -7.30 -6.88
N GLU A 50 -3.69 -6.40 -6.25
CA GLU A 50 -3.48 -4.96 -6.40
C GLU A 50 -2.73 -4.40 -5.18
N VAL A 51 -1.60 -3.77 -5.45
CA VAL A 51 -0.83 -3.03 -4.45
C VAL A 51 -1.00 -1.54 -4.70
N ASP A 52 -1.80 -0.87 -3.89
CA ASP A 52 -2.12 0.55 -4.09
C ASP A 52 -2.38 1.25 -2.76
N ASN A 53 -1.47 2.16 -2.40
CA ASN A 53 -1.59 2.94 -1.16
C ASN A 53 -2.79 3.91 -1.19
N ARG A 54 -3.28 4.30 -2.37
CA ARG A 54 -4.41 5.22 -2.52
C ARG A 54 -5.75 4.56 -2.26
N LEU A 55 -5.84 3.22 -2.25
CA LEU A 55 -7.06 2.52 -1.84
C LEU A 55 -7.48 2.85 -0.40
N SER A 56 -6.55 3.34 0.43
CA SER A 56 -6.86 3.89 1.77
C SER A 56 -7.86 5.06 1.77
N TRP A 57 -8.08 5.71 0.62
CA TRP A 57 -9.10 6.75 0.43
C TRP A 57 -10.42 6.23 -0.15
N PHE A 58 -10.47 4.96 -0.57
CA PHE A 58 -11.63 4.33 -1.21
C PHE A 58 -12.17 3.15 -0.39
N LEU A 59 -11.84 3.07 0.90
CA LEU A 59 -12.17 1.92 1.76
C LEU A 59 -13.67 1.64 1.84
N GLY A 60 -14.52 2.68 1.84
CA GLY A 60 -15.98 2.53 1.83
C GLY A 60 -16.51 1.88 0.55
N GLU A 61 -16.11 2.39 -0.62
CA GLU A 61 -16.50 1.78 -1.91
C GLU A 61 -15.88 0.39 -2.11
N LEU A 62 -14.67 0.18 -1.59
CA LEU A 62 -14.01 -1.12 -1.61
C LEU A 62 -14.79 -2.14 -0.78
N ASP A 63 -15.34 -1.73 0.37
CA ASP A 63 -16.20 -2.57 1.22
C ASP A 63 -17.53 -2.87 0.54
N GLU A 64 -18.21 -1.83 0.03
CA GLU A 64 -19.50 -1.99 -0.64
C GLU A 64 -19.41 -2.97 -1.83
N ARG A 65 -18.30 -2.91 -2.57
CA ARG A 65 -18.11 -3.72 -3.78
C ARG A 65 -17.66 -5.15 -3.49
N TYR A 66 -16.77 -5.34 -2.52
CA TYR A 66 -16.07 -6.61 -2.32
C TYR A 66 -16.30 -7.26 -0.96
N GLY A 67 -16.70 -6.49 0.06
CA GLY A 67 -16.97 -6.97 1.41
C GLY A 67 -15.85 -7.85 1.96
N ASP A 68 -16.20 -9.08 2.31
CA ASP A 68 -15.30 -10.07 2.92
C ASP A 68 -14.65 -11.04 1.92
N ASP A 69 -14.92 -10.92 0.62
CA ASP A 69 -14.38 -11.85 -0.39
C ASP A 69 -12.86 -11.74 -0.61
N PRO A 70 -12.23 -10.55 -0.64
CA PRO A 70 -10.79 -10.45 -0.85
C PRO A 70 -9.97 -10.89 0.36
N LEU A 71 -8.70 -11.20 0.12
CA LEU A 71 -7.69 -11.14 1.17
C LEU A 71 -7.17 -9.69 1.25
N TYR A 72 -7.39 -9.03 2.38
CA TYR A 72 -6.85 -7.70 2.63
C TYR A 72 -5.51 -7.80 3.35
N VAL A 73 -4.48 -7.14 2.81
CA VAL A 73 -3.14 -7.13 3.42
C VAL A 73 -2.78 -5.71 3.82
N HIS A 74 -2.52 -5.48 5.09
CA HIS A 74 -1.94 -4.22 5.56
C HIS A 74 -0.42 -4.35 5.59
N LEU A 75 0.26 -3.83 4.56
CA LEU A 75 1.72 -3.78 4.49
C LEU A 75 2.24 -2.59 5.29
N ARG A 76 3.00 -2.89 6.34
CA ARG A 76 3.58 -1.91 7.26
C ARG A 76 5.09 -1.83 7.14
N ARG A 77 5.63 -0.71 7.60
CA ARG A 77 7.04 -0.44 7.88
C ARG A 77 7.08 0.44 9.11
N ASP A 78 8.22 0.54 9.78
CA ASP A 78 8.46 1.55 10.82
C ASP A 78 7.85 2.92 10.40
N PRO A 79 6.89 3.46 11.16
CA PRO A 79 6.14 4.65 10.78
C PRO A 79 7.02 5.90 10.72
N GLU A 80 8.09 5.96 11.50
CA GLU A 80 9.02 7.08 11.52
C GLU A 80 9.92 7.05 10.28
N LEU A 81 10.38 5.88 9.85
CA LEU A 81 11.09 5.72 8.58
C LEU A 81 10.22 6.13 7.37
N VAL A 82 8.93 5.78 7.40
CA VAL A 82 7.96 6.19 6.38
C VAL A 82 7.77 7.71 6.38
N ALA A 83 7.54 8.31 7.56
CA ALA A 83 7.36 9.75 7.70
C ALA A 83 8.60 10.53 7.21
N HIS A 84 9.80 10.09 7.59
CA HIS A 84 11.04 10.67 7.09
C HIS A 84 11.21 10.52 5.57
N SER A 85 10.82 9.37 4.99
CA SER A 85 10.86 9.18 3.53
C SER A 85 9.98 10.20 2.80
N TYR A 86 8.78 10.48 3.33
CA TYR A 86 7.90 11.51 2.78
C TYR A 86 8.46 12.92 2.96
N ALA A 87 8.98 13.25 4.14
CA ALA A 87 9.58 14.55 4.40
C ALA A 87 10.77 14.85 3.47
N ARG A 88 11.61 13.86 3.17
CA ARG A 88 12.72 13.99 2.20
C ARG A 88 12.25 14.21 0.76
N ARG A 89 11.08 13.67 0.41
CA ARG A 89 10.50 13.75 -0.95
C ARG A 89 9.45 14.84 -1.09
N TRP A 90 9.35 15.74 -0.13
CA TRP A 90 8.32 16.78 -0.09
C TRP A 90 8.28 17.64 -1.36
N ASP A 91 9.46 18.00 -1.88
CA ASP A 91 9.63 18.83 -3.06
C ASP A 91 9.98 18.00 -4.31
N SER A 92 9.55 16.73 -4.40
CA SER A 92 9.83 15.85 -5.55
C SER A 92 9.25 16.35 -6.88
N GLY A 93 8.42 17.39 -6.87
CA GLY A 93 7.80 17.98 -8.06
C GLY A 93 6.62 17.18 -8.61
N ASP A 94 6.32 16.00 -8.06
CA ASP A 94 5.20 15.16 -8.50
C ASP A 94 3.85 15.81 -8.16
N PRO A 95 3.06 16.26 -9.16
CA PRO A 95 1.74 16.85 -8.92
C PRO A 95 0.75 15.86 -8.30
N ALA A 96 0.93 14.55 -8.53
CA ALA A 96 0.11 13.48 -7.99
C ALA A 96 0.68 12.89 -6.68
N GLY A 97 1.70 13.52 -6.10
CA GLY A 97 2.35 13.08 -4.88
C GLY A 97 1.38 13.08 -3.69
N ILE A 98 1.15 11.90 -3.10
CA ILE A 98 0.12 11.72 -2.06
C ILE A 98 0.34 12.60 -0.83
N ILE A 99 1.59 12.82 -0.41
CA ILE A 99 1.89 13.67 0.74
C ILE A 99 1.51 15.13 0.47
N ARG A 100 1.69 15.62 -0.77
CA ARG A 100 1.30 16.97 -1.16
C ARG A 100 -0.23 17.10 -1.21
N ALA A 101 -0.91 16.10 -1.76
CA ALA A 101 -2.36 16.04 -1.78
C ALA A 101 -2.95 16.03 -0.36
N PHE A 102 -2.38 15.24 0.54
CA PHE A 102 -2.78 15.23 1.95
C PHE A 102 -2.51 16.58 2.63
N ALA A 103 -1.27 17.07 2.54
CA ALA A 103 -0.84 18.29 3.24
C ALA A 103 -1.58 19.55 2.78
N GLY A 104 -1.92 19.65 1.49
CA GLY A 104 -2.62 20.80 0.92
C GLY A 104 -4.14 20.62 0.86
N GLY A 105 -4.59 19.51 0.28
CA GLY A 105 -6.01 19.25 0.01
C GLY A 105 -6.76 18.71 1.22
N VAL A 106 -6.24 17.65 1.86
CA VAL A 106 -6.94 16.99 2.99
C VAL A 106 -6.83 17.81 4.28
N VAL A 107 -5.63 18.28 4.62
CA VAL A 107 -5.42 19.19 5.77
C VAL A 107 -5.89 20.63 5.45
N MET A 108 -6.24 20.90 4.18
CA MET A 108 -6.79 22.19 3.70
C MET A 108 -5.89 23.41 3.95
N ARG A 109 -4.57 23.23 3.96
CA ARG A 109 -3.64 24.36 4.14
C ARG A 109 -3.33 25.03 2.80
N ARG A 110 -3.78 26.28 2.66
CA ARG A 110 -3.57 27.10 1.44
C ARG A 110 -2.13 27.60 1.26
N LYS A 111 -1.39 27.79 2.35
CA LYS A 111 0.02 28.21 2.32
C LYS A 111 0.95 27.01 2.37
N SER A 112 2.10 27.10 1.70
CA SER A 112 3.15 26.09 1.81
C SER A 112 3.51 25.79 3.27
N TRP A 113 3.84 24.53 3.53
CA TRP A 113 4.34 24.08 4.82
C TRP A 113 5.83 24.46 4.97
N PRO A 114 6.22 25.14 6.06
CA PRO A 114 7.60 25.36 6.44
C PRO A 114 8.35 24.03 6.57
N GLN A 115 9.65 24.03 6.26
CA GLN A 115 10.46 22.82 6.21
C GLN A 115 10.43 22.04 7.53
N GLU A 116 10.50 22.75 8.65
CA GLU A 116 10.47 22.21 10.00
C GLU A 116 9.15 21.52 10.36
N GLN A 117 8.05 21.82 9.66
CA GLN A 117 6.74 21.21 9.90
C GLN A 117 6.48 19.99 9.01
N ARG A 118 7.25 19.79 7.95
CA ARG A 118 6.99 18.73 6.94
C ARG A 118 7.06 17.33 7.52
N LEU A 119 7.96 17.09 8.47
CA LEU A 119 8.05 15.80 9.16
C LEU A 119 6.79 15.53 9.98
N GLU A 120 6.30 16.52 10.72
CA GLU A 120 5.09 16.35 11.53
C GLU A 120 3.85 16.11 10.67
N VAL A 121 3.73 16.80 9.53
CA VAL A 121 2.66 16.51 8.55
C VAL A 121 2.79 15.10 7.99
N SER A 122 4.01 14.63 7.73
CA SER A 122 4.26 13.28 7.25
C SER A 122 3.89 12.23 8.29
N ARG A 123 4.21 12.45 9.57
CA ARG A 123 3.75 11.60 10.69
C ARG A 123 2.23 11.60 10.79
N TYR A 124 1.60 12.75 10.62
CA TYR A 124 0.14 12.83 10.64
C TYR A 124 -0.49 12.04 9.50
N TYR A 125 0.06 12.14 8.28
CA TYR A 125 -0.37 11.33 7.15
C TYR A 125 -0.28 9.82 7.46
N VAL A 126 0.89 9.36 7.94
CA VAL A 126 1.12 7.96 8.29
C VAL A 126 0.10 7.48 9.32
N ARG A 127 -0.05 8.21 10.43
CA ARG A 127 -1.03 7.90 11.48
C ARG A 127 -2.46 7.83 10.93
N THR A 128 -2.85 8.79 10.10
CA THR A 128 -4.21 8.87 9.55
C THR A 128 -4.52 7.68 8.64
N VAL A 129 -3.63 7.39 7.70
CA VAL A 129 -3.83 6.27 6.77
C VAL A 129 -3.79 4.94 7.49
N THR A 130 -2.86 4.74 8.44
CA THR A 130 -2.82 3.54 9.28
C THR A 130 -4.12 3.36 10.05
N ALA A 131 -4.63 4.41 10.72
CA ALA A 131 -5.88 4.32 11.48
C ALA A 131 -7.09 4.00 10.59
N ASN A 132 -7.17 4.59 9.40
CA ASN A 132 -8.25 4.28 8.45
C ASN A 132 -8.23 2.82 8.01
N ILE A 133 -7.04 2.29 7.69
CA ILE A 133 -6.87 0.88 7.30
C ILE A 133 -7.21 -0.03 8.48
N GLU A 134 -6.69 0.24 9.68
CA GLU A 134 -6.96 -0.56 10.88
C GLU A 134 -8.46 -0.58 11.22
N ALA A 135 -9.14 0.55 11.11
CA ALA A 135 -10.60 0.63 11.32
C ALA A 135 -11.37 -0.17 10.28
N PHE A 136 -10.99 -0.06 9.00
CA PHE A 136 -11.61 -0.85 7.91
C PHE A 136 -11.38 -2.35 8.07
N LEU A 137 -10.21 -2.78 8.56
CA LEU A 137 -9.89 -4.20 8.70
C LEU A 137 -10.47 -4.85 9.96
N ALA A 138 -11.01 -4.06 10.90
CA ALA A 138 -11.42 -4.53 12.22
C ALA A 138 -12.49 -5.64 12.18
N ASP A 139 -13.31 -5.68 11.13
CA ASP A 139 -14.39 -6.65 10.95
C ASP A 139 -14.17 -7.66 9.81
N LYS A 140 -13.06 -7.56 9.07
CA LYS A 140 -12.80 -8.42 7.91
C LYS A 140 -12.36 -9.81 8.35
N SER A 141 -13.06 -10.84 7.88
CA SER A 141 -12.70 -12.23 8.19
C SER A 141 -11.39 -12.68 7.54
N ARG A 142 -10.99 -12.04 6.43
CA ARG A 142 -9.82 -12.42 5.61
C ARG A 142 -8.84 -11.27 5.50
N GLN A 143 -8.03 -11.12 6.54
CA GLN A 143 -6.98 -10.11 6.56
C GLN A 143 -5.63 -10.63 7.05
N MET A 144 -4.60 -9.85 6.79
CA MET A 144 -3.25 -10.04 7.30
C MET A 144 -2.57 -8.69 7.48
N THR A 145 -2.01 -8.44 8.67
CA THR A 145 -1.11 -7.31 8.89
C THR A 145 0.31 -7.83 8.88
N VAL A 146 1.18 -7.22 8.08
CA VAL A 146 2.56 -7.68 7.88
C VAL A 146 3.54 -6.51 7.94
N TRP A 147 4.75 -6.78 8.40
CA TRP A 147 5.82 -5.79 8.48
C TRP A 147 6.90 -6.10 7.45
N LEU A 148 7.31 -5.11 6.66
CA LEU A 148 8.34 -5.24 5.64
C LEU A 148 9.61 -5.93 6.16
N ASP A 149 9.96 -5.65 7.42
CA ASP A 149 11.19 -6.09 8.05
C ASP A 149 11.14 -7.58 8.48
N GLU A 150 9.97 -8.21 8.39
CA GLU A 150 9.67 -9.60 8.77
C GLU A 150 9.32 -10.45 7.53
N VAL A 151 9.74 -10.03 6.33
CA VAL A 151 9.30 -10.64 5.05
C VAL A 151 9.56 -12.13 4.93
N GLU A 152 10.68 -12.62 5.46
CA GLU A 152 11.01 -14.05 5.48
C GLU A 152 9.97 -14.88 6.25
N GLU A 153 9.29 -14.27 7.23
CA GLU A 153 8.29 -14.94 8.06
C GLU A 153 6.91 -14.92 7.41
N TRP A 154 6.44 -13.75 6.94
CA TRP A 154 5.06 -13.60 6.49
C TRP A 154 4.86 -13.87 5.00
N PHE A 155 5.86 -13.70 4.15
CA PHE A 155 5.67 -13.82 2.70
C PHE A 155 5.37 -15.26 2.25
N PRO A 156 6.01 -16.31 2.78
CA PRO A 156 5.60 -17.70 2.50
C PRO A 156 4.15 -17.98 2.90
N VAL A 157 3.73 -17.47 4.06
CA VAL A 157 2.35 -17.62 4.56
C VAL A 157 1.36 -16.88 3.67
N PHE A 158 1.71 -15.68 3.21
CA PHE A 158 0.94 -14.94 2.23
C PHE A 158 0.76 -15.74 0.93
N TRP A 159 1.85 -16.29 0.40
CA TRP A 159 1.85 -17.09 -0.82
C TRP A 159 0.97 -18.34 -0.70
N GLU A 160 1.05 -19.04 0.43
CA GLU A 160 0.20 -20.19 0.73
C GLU A 160 -1.29 -19.80 0.81
N ARG A 161 -1.62 -18.68 1.47
CA ARG A 161 -3.00 -18.19 1.58
C ARG A 161 -3.62 -17.83 0.23
N LEU A 162 -2.81 -17.42 -0.75
CA LEU A 162 -3.25 -17.21 -2.13
C LEU A 162 -3.59 -18.54 -2.83
N GLY A 163 -3.01 -19.65 -2.38
CA GLY A 163 -2.89 -20.87 -3.17
C GLY A 163 -2.04 -20.66 -4.42
N GLY A 164 -1.11 -19.69 -4.37
CA GLY A 164 -0.40 -19.17 -5.54
C GLY A 164 0.55 -20.18 -6.16
N ARG A 165 0.62 -20.19 -7.48
CA ARG A 165 1.55 -21.02 -8.25
C ARG A 165 2.69 -20.18 -8.78
N GLY A 166 3.91 -20.70 -8.73
CA GLY A 166 5.09 -20.02 -9.23
C GLY A 166 6.31 -20.34 -8.37
N ASP A 167 7.28 -19.43 -8.37
CA ASP A 167 8.52 -19.58 -7.61
C ASP A 167 8.54 -18.62 -6.41
N CYS A 168 8.06 -19.11 -5.26
CA CYS A 168 8.03 -18.34 -4.01
C CYS A 168 9.45 -17.98 -3.52
N ASP A 169 10.44 -18.82 -3.79
CA ASP A 169 11.83 -18.57 -3.37
C ASP A 169 12.46 -17.47 -4.25
N ALA A 170 12.16 -17.44 -5.55
CA ALA A 170 12.54 -16.33 -6.43
C ALA A 170 11.83 -15.03 -6.01
N ALA A 171 10.55 -15.10 -5.63
CA ALA A 171 9.79 -13.96 -5.15
C ALA A 171 10.41 -13.34 -3.88
N LEU A 172 10.84 -14.16 -2.92
CA LEU A 172 11.53 -13.71 -1.70
C LEU A 172 12.82 -12.95 -1.98
N LYS A 173 13.60 -13.37 -3.00
CA LYS A 173 14.87 -12.72 -3.36
C LYS A 173 14.71 -11.27 -3.80
N HIS A 174 13.54 -10.85 -4.29
CA HIS A 174 13.29 -9.44 -4.62
C HIS A 174 13.36 -8.53 -3.39
N PHE A 175 13.14 -9.07 -2.18
CA PHE A 175 13.28 -8.31 -0.94
C PHE A 175 14.72 -8.26 -0.40
N GLU A 176 15.57 -9.22 -0.78
CA GLU A 176 16.99 -9.27 -0.40
C GLU A 176 17.84 -8.22 -1.13
N VAL A 177 17.38 -7.76 -2.30
CA VAL A 177 18.01 -6.67 -3.05
C VAL A 177 17.76 -5.35 -2.29
N ARG A 178 18.52 -5.12 -1.22
CA ARG A 178 18.39 -3.92 -0.39
C ARG A 178 18.61 -2.66 -1.23
N HIS A 179 17.52 -1.94 -1.41
CA HIS A 179 17.46 -0.54 -1.77
C HIS A 179 18.10 0.34 -0.68
N ASN A 180 19.43 0.43 -0.66
CA ASN A 180 20.10 1.65 -0.21
C ASN A 180 19.94 2.70 -1.31
N ALA A 181 18.87 3.50 -1.28
CA ALA A 181 18.88 4.84 -1.86
C ALA A 181 17.64 5.63 -1.46
N SER A 182 17.88 6.79 -0.84
CA SER A 182 16.98 7.91 -0.52
C SER A 182 16.07 7.80 0.69
#